data_AF-A0A2V9V837-F1
#
_entry.id   AF-A0A2V9V837-F1
#
_cell.length_a   1.000
_cell.length_b   1.000
_cell.length_c   1.000
_cell.angle_alpha   90.00
_cell.angle_beta   90.00
_cell.angle_gamma   90.00
#
_symmetry.space_group_name_H-M   'P 1'
#
loop_
_entity.id
_entity.type
_entity.pdbx_description
1 polymer ?
#
loop_
_entity_poly.entity_id
_entity_poly.type
_entity_poly.pdbx_seq_one_letter_code
_entity_poly.pdbx_strand_id
1 'polypeptide(L)'
;MASSGSRDIVEIILISRRANQSAPIRNALASNPNLKSAEAAEVIKPPDPSFPRGAASKPAEPKAPQAQSTPGQAVEVASGQELPGPEDAMDEEVVAYFKEHAAEISAEADKPFQPIGDLHDDSAGNNPESLASPEPATTEAPGPSATSTPTAVAAPAAAVAKKPASAVKKPLLNPDGRRDNTLQKIAKLDVKARIQLAMKGSKEERSILIRDGTKVVALAVLDSPKVTDSEVENFANQKNVLEIVLRGITMKRRFAKNYSVTRNLVFNPRTPLDASLGLMKNLLVHDLKNLSGNKEVSDTIRKLALKMFKQKVDANKKKD
;
A
#
# COMPACT_ATOMS: atom_id res chain seq x y z
N MET A 1 -37.40 -0.73 -13.87
CA MET A 1 -37.18 0.02 -12.62
C MET A 1 -37.73 1.44 -12.71
N ALA A 2 -37.48 2.21 -13.77
CA ALA A 2 -38.05 3.56 -13.90
C ALA A 2 -39.59 3.58 -14.14
N SER A 3 -40.13 2.64 -14.92
CA SER A 3 -41.56 2.58 -15.28
C SER A 3 -42.49 2.00 -14.21
N SER A 4 -41.98 1.11 -13.35
CA SER A 4 -42.77 0.35 -12.37
C SER A 4 -42.18 0.41 -10.95
N GLY A 5 -41.20 1.29 -10.72
CA GLY A 5 -40.54 1.43 -9.43
C GLY A 5 -41.46 2.09 -8.40
N SER A 6 -41.24 1.76 -7.11
CA SER A 6 -41.87 2.47 -5.99
C SER A 6 -41.44 3.94 -5.97
N ARG A 7 -42.21 4.77 -5.26
CA ARG A 7 -41.99 6.22 -5.18
C ARG A 7 -40.57 6.60 -4.76
N ASP A 8 -40.02 5.90 -3.77
CA ASP A 8 -38.67 6.16 -3.25
C ASP A 8 -37.58 5.90 -4.30
N ILE A 9 -37.77 4.87 -5.14
CA ILE A 9 -36.83 4.54 -6.22
C ILE A 9 -36.91 5.60 -7.32
N VAL A 10 -38.12 6.08 -7.63
CA VAL A 10 -38.35 7.14 -8.62
C VAL A 10 -37.70 8.46 -8.19
N GLU A 11 -37.80 8.82 -6.91
CA GLU A 11 -37.18 10.02 -6.34
C GLU A 11 -35.64 9.96 -6.43
N ILE A 12 -35.05 8.81 -6.11
CA ILE A 12 -33.60 8.58 -6.27
C ILE A 12 -33.17 8.70 -7.74
N ILE A 13 -33.98 8.21 -8.69
CA ILE A 13 -33.69 8.30 -10.13
C ILE A 13 -33.78 9.75 -10.61
N LEU A 14 -34.71 10.57 -10.11
CA LEU A 14 -34.84 11.99 -10.47
C LEU A 14 -33.63 12.83 -10.03
N ILE A 15 -33.01 12.47 -8.89
CA ILE A 15 -31.78 13.12 -8.40
C ILE A 15 -30.56 12.78 -9.29
N SER A 16 -30.60 11.65 -10.00
CA SER A 16 -29.47 11.20 -10.82
C SER A 16 -29.35 11.98 -12.14
N ARG A 17 -28.25 12.75 -12.27
CA ARG A 17 -27.92 13.53 -13.47
C ARG A 17 -27.88 12.68 -14.75
N ARG A 18 -27.35 11.45 -14.65
CA ARG A 18 -27.28 10.51 -15.80
C ARG A 18 -28.69 10.10 -16.26
N ALA A 19 -29.60 9.84 -15.33
CA ALA A 19 -30.97 9.45 -15.66
C ALA A 19 -31.77 10.60 -16.28
N ASN A 20 -31.57 11.82 -15.78
CA ASN A 20 -32.21 13.03 -16.29
C ASN A 20 -31.67 13.48 -17.68
N GLN A 21 -30.48 13.02 -18.07
CA GLN A 21 -29.90 13.25 -19.40
C GLN A 21 -30.35 12.22 -20.45
N SER A 22 -30.86 11.06 -20.02
CA SER A 22 -31.30 10.01 -20.95
C SER A 22 -32.79 10.10 -21.26
N ALA A 23 -33.10 10.41 -22.53
CA ALA A 23 -34.47 10.42 -23.06
C ALA A 23 -35.30 9.14 -22.77
N PRO A 24 -34.77 7.90 -22.91
CA PRO A 24 -35.59 6.71 -22.67
C PRO A 24 -35.99 6.56 -21.19
N ILE A 25 -35.14 7.00 -20.25
CA ILE A 25 -35.44 6.91 -18.82
C ILE A 25 -36.48 7.94 -18.42
N ARG A 26 -36.44 9.16 -18.99
CA ARG A 26 -37.47 10.18 -18.76
C ARG A 26 -38.84 9.76 -19.26
N ASN A 27 -38.90 9.17 -20.44
CA ASN A 27 -40.16 8.63 -20.99
C ASN A 27 -40.70 7.48 -20.12
N ALA A 28 -39.82 6.62 -19.62
CA ALA A 28 -40.19 5.56 -18.70
C ALA A 28 -40.67 6.11 -17.34
N LEU A 29 -40.07 7.18 -16.81
CA LEU A 29 -40.52 7.84 -15.59
C LEU A 29 -41.89 8.49 -15.79
N ALA A 30 -42.11 9.20 -16.90
CA ALA A 30 -43.39 9.85 -17.20
C ALA A 30 -44.57 8.87 -17.32
N SER A 31 -44.31 7.61 -17.68
CA SER A 31 -45.32 6.54 -17.72
C SER A 31 -45.67 5.94 -16.36
N ASN A 32 -44.96 6.30 -15.28
CA ASN A 32 -45.12 5.65 -13.98
C ASN A 32 -46.35 6.23 -13.22
N PRO A 33 -47.30 5.38 -12.77
CA PRO A 33 -48.52 5.81 -12.08
C PRO A 33 -48.28 6.41 -10.68
N ASN A 34 -47.07 6.30 -10.11
CA ASN A 34 -46.75 6.75 -8.75
C ASN A 34 -46.16 8.17 -8.66
N LEU A 35 -46.04 8.89 -9.79
CA LEU A 35 -45.61 10.29 -9.83
C LEU A 35 -46.80 11.23 -9.65
N LYS A 36 -46.60 12.38 -8.99
CA LYS A 36 -47.63 13.42 -8.92
C LYS A 36 -47.80 14.06 -10.30
N SER A 37 -49.03 14.37 -10.70
CA SER A 37 -49.34 14.90 -12.04
C SER A 37 -48.57 16.18 -12.41
N ALA A 38 -48.13 16.97 -11.42
CA ALA A 38 -47.30 18.15 -11.62
C ALA A 38 -45.81 17.79 -11.93
N GLU A 39 -45.27 16.77 -11.28
CA GLU A 39 -43.87 16.32 -11.44
C GLU A 39 -43.70 15.55 -12.77
N ALA A 40 -44.73 14.81 -13.20
CA ALA A 40 -44.75 14.15 -14.51
C ALA A 40 -44.67 15.13 -15.68
N ALA A 41 -45.29 16.31 -15.55
CA ALA A 41 -45.24 17.37 -16.58
C ALA A 41 -43.86 18.03 -16.70
N GLU A 42 -43.13 18.15 -15.60
CA GLU A 42 -41.79 18.74 -15.56
C GLU A 42 -40.72 17.80 -16.16
N VAL A 43 -40.89 16.49 -15.98
CA VAL A 43 -40.02 15.45 -16.59
C VAL A 43 -40.18 15.37 -18.12
N ILE A 44 -41.28 15.86 -18.67
CA ILE A 44 -41.52 15.92 -20.14
C ILE A 44 -40.86 17.14 -20.78
N LYS A 45 -40.63 18.22 -20.03
CA LYS A 45 -39.99 19.43 -20.56
C LYS A 45 -38.49 19.20 -20.77
N PRO A 46 -37.95 19.29 -22.01
CA PRO A 46 -36.53 19.09 -22.24
C PRO A 46 -35.72 20.07 -21.37
N PRO A 47 -34.57 19.64 -20.81
CA PRO A 47 -33.78 20.50 -19.95
C PRO A 47 -33.25 21.67 -20.79
N ASP A 48 -33.40 22.89 -20.27
CA ASP A 48 -32.95 24.11 -20.95
C ASP A 48 -31.47 23.97 -21.36
N PRO A 49 -31.10 24.31 -22.61
CA PRO A 49 -29.73 24.18 -23.12
C PRO A 49 -28.74 25.18 -22.50
N SER A 50 -29.15 25.98 -21.51
CA SER A 50 -28.36 27.06 -20.90
C SER A 50 -27.39 26.61 -19.80
N PHE A 51 -27.38 25.33 -19.41
CA PHE A 51 -26.33 24.77 -18.53
C PHE A 51 -25.21 24.13 -19.36
N PRO A 52 -23.93 24.45 -19.08
CA PRO A 52 -22.86 24.34 -20.06
C PRO A 52 -22.61 22.87 -20.44
N ARG A 53 -22.74 22.61 -21.75
CA ARG A 53 -22.12 21.45 -22.40
C ARG A 53 -20.61 21.67 -22.39
N GLY A 54 -19.92 21.01 -21.48
CA GLY A 54 -18.45 20.94 -21.53
C GLY A 54 -18.02 20.12 -22.74
N ALA A 55 -17.78 20.76 -23.87
CA ALA A 55 -17.04 20.21 -24.99
C ALA A 55 -16.27 21.33 -25.72
N ALA A 56 -14.95 21.18 -25.74
CA ALA A 56 -14.04 21.52 -26.82
C ALA A 56 -14.23 22.85 -27.61
N SER A 57 -13.30 23.77 -27.33
CA SER A 57 -12.50 24.57 -28.28
C SER A 57 -13.14 25.57 -29.27
N LYS A 58 -12.62 26.81 -29.16
CA LYS A 58 -12.55 27.98 -30.08
C LYS A 58 -13.86 28.75 -30.32
N PRO A 59 -13.82 30.10 -30.26
CA PRO A 59 -13.63 30.89 -31.49
C PRO A 59 -12.94 32.27 -31.34
N ALA A 60 -12.53 32.82 -32.50
CA ALA A 60 -12.02 34.16 -32.73
C ALA A 60 -13.15 35.18 -33.06
N GLU A 61 -12.91 36.46 -32.67
CA GLU A 61 -13.39 37.79 -33.15
C GLU A 61 -14.85 38.01 -33.64
N PRO A 62 -15.48 39.21 -33.45
CA PRO A 62 -14.90 40.52 -33.83
C PRO A 62 -15.28 41.81 -33.03
N LYS A 63 -14.42 42.82 -33.24
CA LYS A 63 -14.55 44.31 -33.31
C LYS A 63 -15.27 45.19 -32.26
N ALA A 64 -14.55 46.29 -31.97
CA ALA A 64 -14.71 47.39 -31.00
C ALA A 64 -15.80 48.44 -31.34
N PRO A 65 -15.98 49.46 -30.47
CA PRO A 65 -15.20 50.70 -30.65
C PRO A 65 -14.52 51.30 -29.39
N GLN A 66 -13.46 52.06 -29.71
CA GLN A 66 -12.51 52.91 -28.97
C GLN A 66 -13.13 53.90 -27.96
N ALA A 67 -12.45 54.60 -27.02
CA ALA A 67 -11.08 54.78 -26.51
C ALA A 67 -11.25 55.53 -25.14
N GLN A 68 -10.35 55.51 -24.15
CA GLN A 68 -9.12 56.33 -24.08
C GLN A 68 -8.22 55.88 -22.91
N SER A 69 -6.95 56.22 -23.07
CA SER A 69 -5.70 55.78 -22.45
C SER A 69 -5.35 56.34 -21.05
N THR A 70 -4.55 55.59 -20.27
CA THR A 70 -3.19 55.98 -19.80
C THR A 70 -2.46 54.78 -19.18
N PRO A 71 -1.11 54.72 -19.25
CA PRO A 71 -0.33 53.49 -19.04
C PRO A 71 0.45 53.47 -17.71
N GLY A 72 0.54 52.29 -17.07
CA GLY A 72 1.53 52.07 -16.03
C GLY A 72 1.29 50.84 -15.16
N GLN A 73 2.30 49.96 -15.15
CA GLN A 73 2.64 48.98 -14.11
C GLN A 73 2.12 47.55 -14.25
N ALA A 74 3.10 46.68 -14.51
CA ALA A 74 3.05 45.24 -14.58
C ALA A 74 2.79 44.59 -13.21
N VAL A 75 1.92 43.57 -13.18
CA VAL A 75 2.03 42.41 -12.29
C VAL A 75 1.32 41.21 -12.98
N GLU A 76 2.07 40.22 -13.46
CA GLU A 76 1.53 38.92 -13.84
C GLU A 76 1.45 38.02 -12.60
N VAL A 77 0.24 37.61 -12.22
CA VAL A 77 -0.04 36.56 -11.24
C VAL A 77 -1.21 35.72 -11.75
N ALA A 78 -1.10 34.40 -11.53
CA ALA A 78 -2.15 33.38 -11.45
C ALA A 78 -2.08 32.27 -12.53
N SER A 79 -1.16 31.34 -12.25
CA SER A 79 -1.33 29.89 -12.34
C SER A 79 -2.74 29.37 -12.61
N GLY A 80 -2.94 28.77 -13.79
CA GLY A 80 -3.98 27.78 -14.02
C GLY A 80 -3.56 26.46 -13.38
N GLN A 81 -4.07 26.19 -12.18
CA GLN A 81 -3.86 24.93 -11.49
C GLN A 81 -4.87 23.91 -12.04
N GLU A 82 -4.45 23.09 -13.00
CA GLU A 82 -5.16 21.87 -13.36
C GLU A 82 -5.25 20.98 -12.12
N LEU A 83 -6.45 20.47 -11.81
CA LEU A 83 -6.64 19.49 -10.75
C LEU A 83 -5.81 18.24 -11.09
N PRO A 84 -4.89 17.81 -10.21
CA PRO A 84 -4.06 16.65 -10.48
C PRO A 84 -4.94 15.40 -10.63
N GLY A 85 -4.65 14.58 -11.64
CA GLY A 85 -5.31 13.29 -11.81
C GLY A 85 -5.01 12.36 -10.64
N PRO A 86 -5.81 11.30 -10.44
CA PRO A 86 -5.58 10.32 -9.37
C PRO A 86 -4.23 9.59 -9.50
N GLU A 87 -3.61 9.58 -10.68
CA GLU A 87 -2.26 9.06 -10.89
C GLU A 87 -1.18 10.08 -10.49
N ASP A 88 -1.38 11.36 -10.83
CA ASP A 88 -0.46 12.46 -10.49
C ASP A 88 -0.37 12.68 -8.97
N ALA A 89 -1.49 12.58 -8.25
CA ALA A 89 -1.50 12.66 -6.78
C ALA A 89 -0.64 11.55 -6.13
N MET A 90 -0.63 10.35 -6.71
CA MET A 90 0.18 9.23 -6.21
C MET A 90 1.67 9.44 -6.53
N ASP A 91 1.98 10.08 -7.67
CA ASP A 91 3.33 10.50 -8.00
C ASP A 91 3.85 11.57 -7.04
N GLU A 92 3.01 12.55 -6.69
CA GLU A 92 3.33 13.58 -5.69
C GLU A 92 3.59 12.97 -4.31
N GLU A 93 2.76 12.02 -3.85
CA GLU A 93 2.96 11.31 -2.58
C GLU A 93 4.29 10.53 -2.55
N VAL A 94 4.62 9.82 -3.63
CA VAL A 94 5.91 9.11 -3.74
C VAL A 94 7.08 10.09 -3.69
N VAL A 95 6.97 11.23 -4.37
CA VAL A 95 8.00 12.27 -4.35
C VAL A 95 8.13 12.91 -2.96
N ALA A 96 7.02 13.16 -2.27
CA ALA A 96 7.02 13.67 -0.90
C ALA A 96 7.70 12.67 0.05
N TYR A 97 7.37 11.38 -0.08
CA TYR A 97 7.98 10.31 0.71
C TYR A 97 9.50 10.22 0.47
N PHE A 98 9.95 10.34 -0.77
CA PHE A 98 11.38 10.37 -1.08
C PHE A 98 12.10 11.59 -0.52
N LYS A 99 11.43 12.74 -0.40
CA LYS A 99 12.00 13.93 0.23
C LYS A 99 12.15 13.75 1.74
N GLU A 100 11.12 13.22 2.39
CA GLU A 100 11.11 12.99 3.84
C GLU A 100 12.14 11.92 4.25
N HIS A 101 12.26 10.84 3.48
CA HIS A 101 13.14 9.70 3.78
C HIS A 101 14.46 9.70 2.98
N ALA A 102 14.86 10.84 2.38
CA ALA A 102 16.03 10.91 1.50
C ALA A 102 17.33 10.40 2.14
N ALA A 103 17.55 10.72 3.42
CA ALA A 103 18.74 10.32 4.16
C ALA A 103 18.78 8.80 4.40
N GLU A 104 17.64 8.21 4.75
CA GLU A 104 17.52 6.77 5.00
C GLU A 104 17.64 5.97 3.70
N ILE A 105 17.05 6.46 2.60
CA ILE A 105 17.18 5.82 1.28
C ILE A 105 18.63 5.83 0.82
N SER A 106 19.37 6.91 1.06
CA SER A 106 20.77 7.02 0.64
C SER A 106 21.69 6.11 1.46
N ALA A 107 21.39 5.91 2.75
CA ALA A 107 22.14 4.99 3.61
C ALA A 107 21.89 3.51 3.27
N GLU A 108 20.71 3.20 2.76
CA GLU A 108 20.23 1.84 2.56
C GLU A 108 20.23 1.40 1.07
N ALA A 109 20.64 2.28 0.15
CA ALA A 109 20.45 2.13 -1.30
C ALA A 109 20.95 0.80 -1.88
N ASP A 110 22.11 0.31 -1.45
CA ASP A 110 22.72 -0.90 -2.02
C ASP A 110 22.26 -2.22 -1.36
N LYS A 111 21.36 -2.16 -0.35
CA LYS A 111 20.95 -3.38 0.37
C LYS A 111 19.94 -4.16 -0.47
N PRO A 112 20.20 -5.44 -0.80
CA PRO A 112 19.25 -6.26 -1.55
C PRO A 112 17.97 -6.50 -0.75
N PHE A 113 16.92 -7.02 -1.40
CA PHE A 113 15.72 -7.45 -0.69
C PHE A 113 16.05 -8.50 0.37
N GLN A 114 15.71 -8.22 1.62
CA GLN A 114 15.96 -9.08 2.77
C GLN A 114 14.61 -9.50 3.36
N PRO A 115 14.01 -10.62 2.91
CA PRO A 115 12.79 -11.10 3.52
C PRO A 115 13.06 -11.50 4.98
N ILE A 116 12.27 -10.96 5.89
CA ILE A 116 12.31 -11.29 7.30
C ILE A 116 11.58 -12.62 7.48
N GLY A 117 12.27 -13.59 8.07
CA GLY A 117 11.74 -14.94 8.26
C GLY A 117 11.93 -15.80 7.01
N ASP A 118 12.37 -17.04 7.24
CA ASP A 118 12.69 -18.00 6.19
C ASP A 118 11.45 -18.23 5.32
N LEU A 119 11.48 -17.70 4.10
CA LEU A 119 10.46 -17.91 3.07
C LEU A 119 10.95 -19.01 2.12
N HIS A 120 11.52 -20.08 2.67
CA HIS A 120 11.72 -21.32 1.94
C HIS A 120 10.37 -22.00 1.75
N ASP A 121 9.80 -21.73 0.58
CA ASP A 121 9.07 -22.66 -0.27
C ASP A 121 8.60 -23.95 0.42
N ASP A 122 7.34 -23.98 0.88
CA ASP A 122 6.63 -25.21 1.29
C ASP A 122 6.37 -26.18 0.10
N SER A 123 7.26 -26.21 -0.92
CA SER A 123 7.04 -26.97 -2.15
C SER A 123 8.34 -27.50 -2.80
N ALA A 124 9.29 -28.02 -2.03
CA ALA A 124 10.21 -29.02 -2.56
C ALA A 124 10.73 -29.95 -1.45
N GLY A 125 10.40 -31.24 -1.59
CA GLY A 125 10.72 -32.26 -0.62
C GLY A 125 12.21 -32.59 -0.50
N ASN A 126 12.52 -33.14 0.67
CA ASN A 126 13.46 -34.23 0.90
C ASN A 126 14.94 -33.98 0.53
N ASN A 127 15.69 -33.42 1.48
CA ASN A 127 16.95 -34.03 1.96
C ASN A 127 17.40 -33.35 3.27
N PRO A 128 17.53 -34.07 4.39
CA PRO A 128 18.19 -33.57 5.59
C PRO A 128 19.72 -33.75 5.50
N GLU A 129 20.45 -33.06 6.37
CA GLU A 129 21.93 -33.04 6.55
C GLU A 129 22.68 -32.02 5.67
N SER A 130 23.49 -31.10 6.21
CA SER A 130 24.34 -31.21 7.40
C SER A 130 24.51 -29.87 8.13
N LEU A 131 24.20 -29.88 9.42
CA LEU A 131 24.82 -29.01 10.42
C LEU A 131 26.04 -29.77 10.94
N ALA A 132 27.23 -29.15 10.92
CA ALA A 132 28.18 -29.18 12.03
C ALA A 132 29.52 -28.56 11.62
N SER A 133 29.83 -27.40 12.19
CA SER A 133 31.22 -27.08 12.56
C SER A 133 31.72 -28.10 13.59
N PRO A 134 33.03 -28.32 13.70
CA PRO A 134 33.71 -27.78 14.87
C PRO A 134 35.14 -27.25 14.65
N GLU A 135 35.57 -26.53 15.68
CA GLU A 135 36.82 -25.79 15.93
C GLU A 135 38.09 -26.68 16.14
N PRO A 136 39.30 -26.09 16.37
CA PRO A 136 40.61 -26.61 15.95
C PRO A 136 41.46 -27.26 17.07
N ALA A 137 42.48 -28.07 16.72
CA ALA A 137 43.80 -28.13 17.39
C ALA A 137 44.76 -29.21 16.80
N THR A 138 46.00 -28.76 16.50
CA THR A 138 47.34 -29.40 16.66
C THR A 138 47.81 -30.68 15.96
N THR A 139 49.05 -30.57 15.42
CA THR A 139 50.13 -31.58 15.16
C THR A 139 49.82 -32.64 14.09
N GLU A 140 50.61 -32.90 13.05
CA GLU A 140 52.05 -33.23 12.99
C GLU A 140 52.46 -33.34 11.50
N ALA A 141 53.71 -32.99 11.15
CA ALA A 141 54.36 -33.24 9.85
C ALA A 141 55.43 -34.34 10.07
N PRO A 142 55.91 -35.16 9.08
CA PRO A 142 56.54 -34.67 7.84
C PRO A 142 56.52 -35.57 6.56
N GLY A 143 56.48 -34.89 5.38
CA GLY A 143 57.26 -35.16 4.14
C GLY A 143 56.90 -36.33 3.18
N PRO A 144 57.46 -36.37 1.95
CA PRO A 144 57.71 -35.28 0.98
C PRO A 144 57.35 -35.66 -0.50
N SER A 145 57.60 -34.74 -1.45
CA SER A 145 57.60 -34.89 -2.94
C SER A 145 56.27 -34.63 -3.66
N ALA A 146 56.20 -33.97 -4.81
CA ALA A 146 57.14 -33.21 -5.63
C ALA A 146 56.32 -32.44 -6.71
N THR A 147 56.73 -31.19 -6.97
CA THR A 147 56.88 -30.54 -8.29
C THR A 147 55.77 -30.63 -9.35
N SER A 148 55.10 -29.51 -9.65
CA SER A 148 55.21 -28.81 -10.97
C SER A 148 54.20 -27.65 -11.14
N THR A 149 54.72 -26.43 -11.19
CA THR A 149 54.29 -25.31 -12.08
C THR A 149 55.45 -25.11 -13.10
N PRO A 150 55.37 -24.36 -14.23
CA PRO A 150 54.60 -23.12 -14.49
C PRO A 150 53.94 -23.05 -15.90
N THR A 151 53.08 -22.07 -16.23
CA THR A 151 53.42 -20.79 -16.92
C THR A 151 52.07 -20.16 -17.32
N ALA A 152 51.69 -18.96 -16.82
CA ALA A 152 51.81 -17.62 -17.45
C ALA A 152 51.12 -17.51 -18.85
N VAL A 153 50.38 -16.48 -19.28
CA VAL A 153 50.43 -15.01 -19.10
C VAL A 153 49.10 -14.40 -19.60
N ALA A 154 48.81 -13.17 -19.16
CA ALA A 154 48.28 -12.04 -19.96
C ALA A 154 46.77 -11.72 -19.98
N ALA A 155 46.40 -10.71 -19.19
CA ALA A 155 45.49 -9.64 -19.60
C ALA A 155 46.22 -8.67 -20.57
N PRO A 156 45.52 -7.83 -21.38
CA PRO A 156 45.11 -6.51 -20.85
C PRO A 156 43.81 -5.87 -21.44
N ALA A 157 43.24 -4.99 -20.62
CA ALA A 157 42.66 -3.65 -20.90
C ALA A 157 41.78 -3.34 -22.14
N ALA A 158 40.58 -2.78 -21.88
CA ALA A 158 40.19 -1.36 -22.15
C ALA A 158 38.77 -1.17 -22.75
N ALA A 159 37.99 -0.29 -22.07
CA ALA A 159 36.94 0.65 -22.54
C ALA A 159 35.87 0.18 -23.55
N VAL A 160 34.57 0.50 -23.39
CA VAL A 160 34.00 1.82 -23.72
C VAL A 160 32.56 1.93 -23.17
N ALA A 161 32.27 3.08 -22.57
CA ALA A 161 30.94 3.53 -22.19
C ALA A 161 30.05 3.85 -23.39
N LYS A 162 28.75 3.56 -23.30
CA LYS A 162 27.68 4.31 -24.00
C LYS A 162 26.29 4.06 -23.38
N LYS A 163 25.62 5.16 -23.05
CA LYS A 163 24.19 5.37 -22.78
C LYS A 163 23.84 6.74 -23.39
N PRO A 164 22.58 7.16 -23.68
CA PRO A 164 21.27 6.47 -23.72
C PRO A 164 20.52 6.60 -25.07
N ALA A 165 19.48 5.80 -25.28
CA ALA A 165 18.29 6.20 -26.06
C ALA A 165 17.11 5.26 -25.74
N SER A 166 15.90 5.73 -26.04
CA SER A 166 14.64 5.53 -25.32
C SER A 166 13.77 4.34 -25.76
N ALA A 167 12.85 3.96 -24.85
CA ALA A 167 11.52 3.37 -25.05
C ALA A 167 11.36 2.03 -25.82
N VAL A 168 10.89 1.00 -25.10
CA VAL A 168 9.58 0.31 -25.27
C VAL A 168 9.53 -0.81 -24.21
N LYS A 169 8.52 -0.76 -23.32
CA LYS A 169 8.30 -1.77 -22.27
C LYS A 169 7.88 -3.10 -22.91
N LYS A 170 8.83 -4.03 -23.06
CA LYS A 170 8.55 -5.48 -23.22
C LYS A 170 8.69 -6.15 -21.85
N PRO A 171 7.82 -7.12 -21.48
CA PRO A 171 7.98 -7.85 -20.23
C PRO A 171 9.34 -8.55 -20.29
N LEU A 172 10.22 -8.26 -19.34
CA LEU A 172 11.54 -8.87 -19.25
C LEU A 172 11.35 -10.37 -19.05
N LEU A 173 11.61 -11.13 -20.12
CA LEU A 173 11.66 -12.58 -20.15
C LEU A 173 13.01 -12.99 -19.56
N ASN A 174 13.03 -13.91 -18.61
CA ASN A 174 14.28 -14.51 -18.15
C ASN A 174 15.02 -15.18 -19.33
N PRO A 175 16.35 -15.39 -19.23
CA PRO A 175 17.09 -16.19 -20.22
C PRO A 175 16.53 -17.61 -20.42
N ASP A 176 15.62 -18.06 -19.54
CA ASP A 176 14.96 -19.38 -19.53
C ASP A 176 13.49 -19.35 -20.01
N GLY A 177 13.02 -18.25 -20.62
CA GLY A 177 11.68 -18.16 -21.23
C GLY A 177 10.49 -18.14 -20.27
N ARG A 178 10.70 -18.29 -18.95
CA ARG A 178 9.65 -18.28 -17.92
C ARG A 178 9.37 -16.86 -17.42
N ARG A 179 8.08 -16.55 -17.22
CA ARG A 179 7.64 -15.30 -16.57
C ARG A 179 8.21 -15.27 -15.16
N ASP A 180 8.95 -14.20 -14.82
CA ASP A 180 9.44 -13.98 -13.46
C ASP A 180 8.27 -14.02 -12.46
N ASN A 181 8.44 -14.77 -11.38
CA ASN A 181 7.54 -14.73 -10.23
C ASN A 181 7.61 -13.33 -9.60
N THR A 182 6.51 -12.83 -9.01
CA THR A 182 6.43 -11.50 -8.38
C THR A 182 7.56 -11.27 -7.37
N LEU A 183 7.90 -12.31 -6.60
CA LEU A 183 9.04 -12.30 -5.68
C LEU A 183 10.40 -12.11 -6.39
N GLN A 184 10.62 -12.80 -7.51
CA GLN A 184 11.85 -12.69 -8.30
C GLN A 184 12.00 -11.30 -8.93
N LYS A 185 10.88 -10.68 -9.33
CA LYS A 185 10.90 -9.29 -9.80
C LYS A 185 11.32 -8.35 -8.69
N ILE A 186 10.71 -8.46 -7.51
CA ILE A 186 11.01 -7.61 -6.35
C ILE A 186 12.46 -7.77 -5.91
N ALA A 187 13.00 -8.99 -5.91
CA ALA A 187 14.38 -9.26 -5.53
C ALA A 187 15.42 -8.57 -6.44
N LYS A 188 15.08 -8.35 -7.72
CA LYS A 188 15.94 -7.66 -8.70
C LYS A 188 15.83 -6.12 -8.62
N LEU A 189 14.90 -5.57 -7.83
CA LEU A 189 14.66 -4.12 -7.76
C LEU A 189 15.52 -3.42 -6.70
N ASP A 190 15.96 -2.21 -7.07
CA ASP A 190 16.58 -1.25 -6.15
C ASP A 190 15.57 -0.76 -5.08
N VAL A 191 16.06 -0.25 -3.94
CA VAL A 191 15.26 0.27 -2.82
C VAL A 191 14.24 1.31 -3.29
N LYS A 192 14.65 2.25 -4.15
CA LYS A 192 13.74 3.28 -4.70
C LYS A 192 12.61 2.67 -5.52
N ALA A 193 12.92 1.67 -6.34
CA ALA A 193 11.92 0.96 -7.13
C ALA A 193 11.00 0.11 -6.25
N ARG A 194 11.52 -0.49 -5.17
CA ARG A 194 10.71 -1.18 -4.15
C ARG A 194 9.76 -0.24 -3.43
N ILE A 195 10.18 0.98 -3.09
CA ILE A 195 9.31 2.01 -2.48
C ILE A 195 8.19 2.42 -3.46
N GLN A 196 8.52 2.68 -4.72
CA GLN A 196 7.51 2.98 -5.74
C GLN A 196 6.50 1.83 -5.89
N LEU A 197 6.99 0.59 -5.88
CA LEU A 197 6.16 -0.60 -5.96
C LEU A 197 5.31 -0.78 -4.70
N ALA A 198 5.83 -0.45 -3.51
CA ALA A 198 5.09 -0.48 -2.25
C ALA A 198 3.88 0.48 -2.28
N MET A 199 4.07 1.69 -2.81
CA MET A 199 3.02 2.70 -2.85
C MET A 199 1.97 2.44 -3.94
N LYS A 200 2.41 2.00 -5.12
CA LYS A 200 1.54 1.88 -6.31
C LYS A 200 1.07 0.46 -6.63
N GLY A 201 1.80 -0.55 -6.16
CA GLY A 201 1.68 -1.95 -6.56
C GLY A 201 0.38 -2.62 -6.14
N SER A 202 0.28 -3.87 -6.51
CA SER A 202 -0.79 -4.80 -6.19
C SER A 202 -0.73 -5.29 -4.73
N LYS A 203 -1.81 -5.93 -4.28
CA LYS A 203 -1.90 -6.54 -2.95
C LYS A 203 -0.79 -7.57 -2.69
N GLU A 204 -0.44 -8.36 -3.70
CA GLU A 204 0.60 -9.39 -3.59
C GLU A 204 1.98 -8.76 -3.40
N GLU A 205 2.31 -7.73 -4.18
CA GLU A 205 3.58 -7.01 -4.07
C GLU A 205 3.72 -6.36 -2.69
N ARG A 206 2.66 -5.73 -2.18
CA ARG A 206 2.64 -5.18 -0.81
C ARG A 206 2.83 -6.24 0.27
N SER A 207 2.21 -7.42 0.11
CA SER A 207 2.35 -8.52 1.07
C SER A 207 3.76 -9.12 1.12
N ILE A 208 4.55 -8.96 0.05
CA ILE A 208 5.95 -9.36 0.01
C ILE A 208 6.82 -8.23 0.60
N LEU A 209 6.59 -6.98 0.19
CA LEU A 209 7.38 -5.82 0.60
C LEU A 209 7.21 -5.45 2.09
N ILE A 210 6.09 -5.81 2.73
CA ILE A 210 5.91 -5.59 4.19
C ILE A 210 6.90 -6.41 5.04
N ARG A 211 7.44 -7.49 4.47
CA ARG A 211 8.42 -8.38 5.11
C ARG A 211 9.85 -8.00 4.77
N ASP A 212 10.06 -6.89 4.08
CA ASP A 212 11.40 -6.39 3.77
C ASP A 212 12.12 -5.94 5.05
N GLY A 213 13.39 -6.31 5.19
CA GLY A 213 14.31 -5.84 6.23
C GLY A 213 14.53 -4.33 6.20
N THR A 214 14.29 -3.72 5.05
CA THR A 214 14.43 -2.28 4.82
C THR A 214 13.28 -1.51 5.47
N LYS A 215 13.56 -0.78 6.56
CA LYS A 215 12.55 -0.01 7.31
C LYS A 215 11.74 0.94 6.44
N VAL A 216 12.41 1.65 5.53
CA VAL A 216 11.79 2.63 4.63
C VAL A 216 10.79 1.95 3.69
N VAL A 217 11.13 0.81 3.10
CA VAL A 217 10.21 0.08 2.21
C VAL A 217 8.98 -0.40 2.98
N ALA A 218 9.18 -0.97 4.17
CA ALA A 218 8.09 -1.51 4.96
C ALA A 218 7.13 -0.42 5.49
N LEU A 219 7.65 0.78 5.83
CA LEU A 219 6.83 1.94 6.19
C LEU A 219 6.07 2.50 4.98
N ALA A 220 6.70 2.58 3.81
CA ALA A 220 6.04 3.01 2.58
C ALA A 220 4.82 2.12 2.23
N VAL A 221 4.89 0.81 2.51
CA VAL A 221 3.73 -0.08 2.35
C VAL A 221 2.57 0.35 3.24
N LEU A 222 2.81 0.73 4.49
CA LEU A 222 1.75 1.19 5.40
C LEU A 222 1.17 2.55 5.02
N ASP A 223 1.97 3.43 4.40
CA ASP A 223 1.56 4.78 4.00
C ASP A 223 0.84 4.81 2.66
N SER A 224 0.89 3.72 1.88
CA SER A 224 0.13 3.61 0.64
C SER A 224 -1.37 3.82 0.88
N PRO A 225 -2.03 4.71 0.11
CA PRO A 225 -3.47 4.95 0.23
C PRO A 225 -4.32 3.76 -0.24
N LYS A 226 -3.70 2.81 -0.96
CA LYS A 226 -4.38 1.60 -1.47
C LYS A 226 -4.49 0.49 -0.42
N VAL A 227 -3.96 0.70 0.78
CA VAL A 227 -4.02 -0.29 1.86
C VAL A 227 -5.42 -0.40 2.44
N THR A 228 -5.90 -1.64 2.44
CA THR A 228 -7.20 -2.02 3.01
C THR A 228 -7.05 -2.50 4.45
N ASP A 229 -8.12 -2.40 5.24
CA ASP A 229 -8.10 -2.82 6.65
C ASP A 229 -7.81 -4.33 6.77
N SER A 230 -8.32 -5.14 5.84
CA SER A 230 -8.06 -6.59 5.79
C SER A 230 -6.58 -6.94 5.53
N GLU A 231 -5.86 -6.12 4.77
CA GLU A 231 -4.41 -6.30 4.59
C GLU A 231 -3.66 -5.99 5.89
N VAL A 232 -4.07 -4.94 6.60
CA VAL A 232 -3.46 -4.56 7.89
C VAL A 232 -3.72 -5.59 8.97
N GLU A 233 -4.91 -6.21 8.99
CA GLU A 233 -5.19 -7.35 9.87
C GLU A 233 -4.22 -8.51 9.65
N ASN A 234 -3.89 -8.78 8.37
CA ASN A 234 -2.90 -9.80 8.02
C ASN A 234 -1.49 -9.38 8.42
N PHE A 235 -1.09 -8.12 8.19
CA PHE A 235 0.22 -7.61 8.60
C PHE A 235 0.42 -7.67 10.12
N ALA A 236 -0.61 -7.32 10.89
CA ALA A 236 -0.58 -7.39 12.35
C ALA A 236 -0.45 -8.84 12.88
N ASN A 237 -0.96 -9.82 12.15
CA ASN A 237 -0.88 -11.24 12.52
C ASN A 237 0.46 -11.89 12.13
N GLN A 238 1.21 -11.29 11.20
CA GLN A 238 2.46 -11.85 10.70
C GLN A 238 3.61 -11.68 11.72
N LYS A 239 4.31 -12.76 12.04
CA LYS A 239 5.52 -12.76 12.90
C LYS A 239 6.79 -12.30 12.18
N ASN A 240 6.71 -12.18 10.86
CA ASN A 240 7.79 -11.91 9.91
C ASN A 240 7.78 -10.44 9.45
N VAL A 241 7.47 -9.53 10.37
CA VAL A 241 7.31 -8.09 10.10
C VAL A 241 8.17 -7.30 11.09
N LEU A 242 8.72 -6.16 10.64
CA LEU A 242 9.51 -5.28 11.49
C LEU A 242 8.67 -4.66 12.63
N GLU A 243 9.29 -4.50 13.79
CA GLU A 243 8.68 -3.85 14.95
C GLU A 243 8.19 -2.42 14.63
N ILE A 244 8.93 -1.68 13.80
CA ILE A 244 8.59 -0.30 13.43
C ILE A 244 7.26 -0.22 12.66
N VAL A 245 6.95 -1.24 11.86
CA VAL A 245 5.68 -1.35 11.12
C VAL A 245 4.54 -1.58 12.10
N LEU A 246 4.70 -2.53 13.04
CA LEU A 246 3.70 -2.81 14.07
C LEU A 246 3.42 -1.58 14.94
N ARG A 247 4.47 -0.82 15.28
CA ARG A 247 4.34 0.48 15.95
C ARG A 247 3.58 1.48 15.07
N GLY A 248 3.92 1.61 13.79
CA GLY A 248 3.23 2.48 12.84
C GLY A 248 1.73 2.19 12.73
N ILE A 249 1.33 0.91 12.75
CA ILE A 249 -0.09 0.50 12.75
C ILE A 249 -0.80 1.04 14.00
N THR A 250 -0.18 0.99 15.18
CA THR A 250 -0.79 1.50 16.42
C THR A 250 -0.98 3.01 16.45
N MET A 251 -0.11 3.76 15.78
CA MET A 251 -0.18 5.22 15.75
C MET A 251 -1.32 5.72 14.83
N LYS A 252 -1.70 4.93 13.83
CA LYS A 252 -2.78 5.27 12.90
C LYS A 252 -4.14 5.02 13.54
N ARG A 253 -4.88 6.12 13.78
CA ARG A 253 -6.24 6.10 14.38
C ARG A 253 -7.22 5.18 13.66
N ARG A 254 -7.09 5.07 12.32
CA ARG A 254 -7.92 4.21 11.48
C ARG A 254 -7.90 2.77 11.98
N PHE A 255 -6.72 2.23 12.26
CA PHE A 255 -6.53 0.83 12.61
C PHE A 255 -6.73 0.56 14.12
N ALA A 256 -6.45 1.55 14.98
CA ALA A 256 -6.64 1.44 16.42
C ALA A 256 -8.10 1.20 16.85
N LYS A 257 -9.09 1.54 16.01
CA LYS A 257 -10.51 1.27 16.27
C LYS A 257 -10.91 -0.17 15.92
N ASN A 258 -10.18 -0.82 15.03
CA ASN A 258 -10.52 -2.16 14.58
C ASN A 258 -10.08 -3.18 15.64
N TYR A 259 -11.06 -3.93 16.16
CA TYR A 259 -10.82 -4.92 17.21
C TYR A 259 -9.88 -6.03 16.73
N SER A 260 -10.11 -6.56 15.53
CA SER A 260 -9.29 -7.62 14.93
C SER A 260 -7.81 -7.23 14.83
N VAL A 261 -7.52 -6.02 14.37
CA VAL A 261 -6.15 -5.49 14.30
C VAL A 261 -5.56 -5.34 15.70
N THR A 262 -6.30 -4.72 16.62
CA THR A 262 -5.87 -4.51 18.02
C THR A 262 -5.53 -5.84 18.70
N ARG A 263 -6.40 -6.85 18.53
CA ARG A 263 -6.20 -8.20 19.03
C ARG A 263 -4.95 -8.83 18.44
N ASN A 264 -4.81 -8.83 17.10
CA ASN A 264 -3.67 -9.46 16.44
C ASN A 264 -2.34 -8.82 16.83
N LEU A 265 -2.29 -7.49 16.98
CA LEU A 265 -1.10 -6.79 17.43
C LEU A 265 -0.64 -7.22 18.82
N VAL A 266 -1.56 -7.35 19.79
CA VAL A 266 -1.20 -7.78 21.15
C VAL A 266 -0.76 -9.25 21.21
N PHE A 267 -1.28 -10.07 20.31
CA PHE A 267 -0.92 -11.50 20.22
C PHE A 267 0.41 -11.76 19.50
N ASN A 268 0.99 -10.74 18.86
CA ASN A 268 2.20 -10.88 18.07
C ASN A 268 3.46 -10.68 18.96
N PRO A 269 4.45 -11.61 18.92
CA PRO A 269 5.70 -11.51 19.67
C PRO A 269 6.56 -10.29 19.31
N ARG A 270 6.46 -9.79 18.07
CA ARG A 270 7.29 -8.70 17.56
C ARG A 270 6.74 -7.31 17.89
N THR A 271 5.55 -7.23 18.47
CA THR A 271 4.95 -5.95 18.84
C THR A 271 5.70 -5.37 20.04
N PRO A 272 6.07 -4.07 20.00
CA PRO A 272 6.73 -3.43 21.13
C PRO A 272 5.88 -3.57 22.39
N LEU A 273 6.53 -3.73 23.55
CA LEU A 273 5.83 -3.80 24.83
C LEU A 273 4.97 -2.55 25.06
N ASP A 274 5.50 -1.36 24.77
CA ASP A 274 4.82 -0.08 24.94
C ASP A 274 3.49 -0.01 24.19
N ALA A 275 3.50 -0.49 22.94
CA ALA A 275 2.33 -0.52 22.07
C ALA A 275 1.29 -1.52 22.60
N SER A 276 1.74 -2.72 22.97
CA SER A 276 0.86 -3.78 23.50
C SER A 276 0.17 -3.39 24.82
N LEU A 277 0.87 -2.70 25.72
CA LEU A 277 0.32 -2.25 27.01
C LEU A 277 -0.88 -1.33 26.85
N GLY A 278 -0.85 -0.41 25.88
CA GLY A 278 -1.96 0.49 25.58
C GLY A 278 -3.19 -0.24 25.03
N LEU A 279 -2.96 -1.20 24.14
CA LEU A 279 -4.01 -1.93 23.43
C LEU A 279 -4.74 -2.96 24.32
N MET A 280 -4.09 -3.52 25.33
CA MET A 280 -4.70 -4.52 26.23
C MET A 280 -5.98 -4.05 26.94
N LYS A 281 -6.13 -2.74 27.16
CA LYS A 281 -7.33 -2.16 27.77
C LYS A 281 -8.59 -2.43 26.95
N ASN A 282 -8.43 -2.45 25.62
CA ASN A 282 -9.51 -2.60 24.65
C ASN A 282 -9.87 -4.06 24.36
N LEU A 283 -9.15 -5.03 24.94
CA LEU A 283 -9.40 -6.46 24.71
C LEU A 283 -10.63 -6.98 25.44
N LEU A 284 -11.32 -7.93 24.81
CA LEU A 284 -12.44 -8.68 25.39
C LEU A 284 -11.94 -9.67 26.45
N VAL A 285 -12.85 -10.07 27.35
CA VAL A 285 -12.55 -10.98 28.46
C VAL A 285 -12.05 -12.35 27.96
N HIS A 286 -12.65 -12.85 26.87
CA HIS A 286 -12.21 -14.10 26.24
C HIS A 286 -10.77 -14.03 25.74
N ASP A 287 -10.40 -12.94 25.06
CA ASP A 287 -9.06 -12.78 24.50
C ASP A 287 -8.00 -12.53 25.58
N LEU A 288 -8.34 -11.86 26.69
CA LEU A 288 -7.44 -11.74 27.85
C LEU A 288 -7.11 -13.11 28.47
N LYS A 289 -8.08 -14.04 28.50
CA LYS A 289 -7.85 -15.42 28.93
C LYS A 289 -6.86 -16.11 27.99
N ASN A 290 -7.10 -16.04 26.68
CA ASN A 290 -6.24 -16.66 25.67
C ASN A 290 -4.82 -16.07 25.70
N LEU A 291 -4.70 -14.75 25.87
CA LEU A 291 -3.43 -14.04 25.95
C LEU A 291 -2.61 -14.47 27.18
N SER A 292 -3.26 -14.74 28.32
CA SER A 292 -2.56 -15.21 29.53
C SER A 292 -1.90 -16.58 29.36
N GLY A 293 -2.43 -17.43 28.46
CA GLY A 293 -1.89 -18.77 28.18
C GLY A 293 -0.92 -18.82 27.00
N ASN A 294 -0.83 -17.77 26.19
CA ASN A 294 -0.04 -17.77 24.96
C ASN A 294 1.45 -17.50 25.25
N LYS A 295 2.30 -18.54 25.13
CA LYS A 295 3.76 -18.46 25.39
C LYS A 295 4.54 -17.62 24.39
N GLU A 296 3.97 -17.36 23.21
CA GLU A 296 4.62 -16.56 22.17
C GLU A 296 4.78 -15.10 22.59
N VAL A 297 3.93 -14.60 23.49
CA VAL A 297 3.90 -13.19 23.89
C VAL A 297 4.70 -12.98 25.17
N SER A 298 5.31 -11.81 25.32
CA SER A 298 6.15 -11.42 26.47
C SER A 298 5.50 -11.72 27.82
N ASP A 299 6.29 -12.25 28.76
CA ASP A 299 5.88 -12.63 30.12
C ASP A 299 5.11 -11.53 30.87
N THR A 300 5.53 -10.28 30.70
CA THR A 300 4.90 -9.09 31.27
C THR A 300 3.46 -8.93 30.79
N ILE A 301 3.22 -9.10 29.49
CA ILE A 301 1.89 -9.02 28.87
C ILE A 301 1.02 -10.16 29.40
N ARG A 302 1.54 -11.41 29.47
CA ARG A 302 0.77 -12.55 29.99
C ARG A 302 0.33 -12.36 31.44
N LYS A 303 1.24 -11.93 32.31
CA LYS A 303 0.95 -11.66 33.73
C LYS A 303 -0.08 -10.55 33.90
N LEU A 304 0.07 -9.47 33.12
CA LEU A 304 -0.88 -8.36 33.14
C LEU A 304 -2.26 -8.77 32.60
N ALA A 305 -2.30 -9.54 31.51
CA ALA A 305 -3.53 -10.07 30.94
C ALA A 305 -4.29 -10.95 31.95
N LEU A 306 -3.59 -11.81 32.70
CA LEU A 306 -4.19 -12.61 33.78
C LEU A 306 -4.79 -11.73 34.89
N LYS A 307 -4.07 -10.68 35.30
CA LYS A 307 -4.56 -9.71 36.29
C LYS A 307 -5.82 -8.99 35.79
N MET A 308 -5.80 -8.50 34.55
CA MET A 308 -6.94 -7.81 33.94
C MET A 308 -8.13 -8.74 33.70
N PHE A 309 -7.89 -10.00 33.34
CA PHE A 309 -8.92 -11.02 33.20
C PHE A 309 -9.67 -11.23 34.52
N LYS A 310 -8.94 -11.46 35.62
CA LYS A 310 -9.53 -11.61 36.96
C LYS A 310 -10.36 -10.38 37.34
N GLN A 311 -9.78 -9.19 37.17
CA GLN A 311 -10.47 -7.92 37.47
C GLN A 311 -11.75 -7.74 36.65
N LYS A 312 -11.75 -8.03 35.34
CA LYS A 312 -12.94 -7.93 34.50
C LYS A 312 -14.00 -8.98 34.86
N VAL A 313 -13.60 -10.21 35.17
CA VAL A 313 -14.53 -11.28 35.60
C VAL A 313 -15.19 -10.92 36.94
N ASP A 314 -14.42 -10.44 37.92
CA ASP A 314 -14.96 -10.04 39.22
C ASP A 314 -15.86 -8.80 39.11
N ALA A 315 -15.52 -7.86 38.23
CA ALA A 315 -16.39 -6.71 37.94
C ALA A 315 -17.69 -7.10 37.26
N ASN A 316 -17.70 -8.15 36.43
CA ASN A 316 -18.91 -8.64 35.77
C ASN A 316 -19.84 -9.35 36.77
N LYS A 317 -19.28 -10.18 37.66
CA LYS A 317 -20.03 -10.87 38.74
C LYS A 317 -20.71 -9.92 39.73
N LYS A 318 -20.25 -8.67 39.84
CA LYS A 318 -20.85 -7.64 40.71
C LYS A 318 -21.99 -6.87 40.03
N LYS A 319 -22.13 -7.00 38.71
CA LYS A 319 -23.18 -6.34 37.92
C LYS A 319 -24.41 -7.21 37.71
N ASP A 320 -24.23 -8.53 37.80
CA ASP A 320 -25.30 -9.53 37.85
C ASP A 320 -25.80 -9.71 39.29
#